data_AF-A0A2A4ZWR8-F1
#
_entry.id   AF-A0A2A4ZWR8-F1
#
_cell.length_a   1.000
_cell.length_b   1.000
_cell.length_c   1.000
_cell.angle_alpha   90.00
_cell.angle_beta   90.00
_cell.angle_gamma   90.00
#
_symmetry.space_group_name_H-M   'P 1'
#
loop_
_entity.id
_entity.type
_entity.pdbx_description
1 polymer ?
#
loop_
_entity_poly.entity_id
_entity_poly.type
_entity_poly.pdbx_seq_one_letter_code
_entity_poly.pdbx_strand_id
1 'polypeptide(L)'
;MKKLWTKPIALLLLVSMSFWLPVNVLAQNGGVTETLHGEGPMAVAILDLEGRGISEMEAQTLTDRMRSELVNTGAVTIVERSQMQEILEEQGFQQTGCTSDECAVEVGKLLGVQNMITGSIGKIGTSYTLDVRMFVVESGAIMKTVNRTYRGEVDGLIMEIERLAWDIVGITPPAERFPDDVAADGRSYVPAAPAAEKKKSSRLVWIGLGIVVVGAGAAVALGGGEAAGPTIITIGSPPEFPSVP
;
A
#
# COMPACT_ATOMS: atom_id res chain seq x y z
N MET A 1 15.60 25.36 77.52
CA MET A 1 16.13 26.64 77.04
C MET A 1 17.28 26.37 76.06
N LYS A 2 17.18 26.87 74.81
CA LYS A 2 18.25 27.42 73.92
C LYS A 2 19.56 26.60 73.82
N LYS A 3 20.05 26.10 72.66
CA LYS A 3 20.28 26.80 71.37
C LYS A 3 20.63 25.80 70.25
N LEU A 4 20.05 26.02 69.06
CA LEU A 4 20.62 25.66 67.76
C LEU A 4 21.96 26.38 67.55
N TRP A 5 22.96 25.72 66.94
CA TRP A 5 23.95 26.42 66.10
C TRP A 5 24.64 25.49 65.07
N THR A 6 24.16 25.63 63.81
CA THR A 6 24.83 25.56 62.49
C THR A 6 25.99 24.60 62.19
N LYS A 7 25.78 23.83 61.10
CA LYS A 7 26.73 23.04 60.27
C LYS A 7 27.90 23.90 59.73
N PRO A 8 29.04 23.34 59.24
CA PRO A 8 29.09 22.82 57.86
C PRO A 8 30.14 21.70 57.53
N ILE A 9 29.81 20.90 56.51
CA ILE A 9 30.68 20.47 55.37
C ILE A 9 31.92 19.58 55.65
N ALA A 10 32.02 18.53 54.81
CA ALA A 10 33.22 17.77 54.39
C ALA A 10 33.42 16.34 54.97
N LEU A 11 32.84 15.35 54.28
CA LEU A 11 33.41 14.01 54.04
C LEU A 11 32.53 13.30 52.98
N LEU A 12 32.58 13.68 51.70
CA LEU A 12 33.49 13.17 50.65
C LEU A 12 33.87 11.68 50.77
N LEU A 13 33.30 10.91 49.84
CA LEU A 13 33.89 9.83 49.05
C LEU A 13 34.22 8.50 49.72
N LEU A 14 33.43 7.46 49.38
CA LEU A 14 33.93 6.18 48.85
C LEU A 14 32.77 5.20 48.54
N VAL A 15 31.85 5.54 47.63
CA VAL A 15 31.02 4.54 46.93
C VAL A 15 30.86 4.97 45.46
N SER A 16 31.99 5.17 44.78
CA SER A 16 32.04 5.34 43.33
C SER A 16 33.22 4.56 42.78
N MET A 17 33.02 3.27 42.47
CA MET A 17 33.78 2.50 41.47
C MET A 17 33.39 1.03 41.59
N SER A 18 32.31 0.63 40.91
CA SER A 18 32.11 -0.77 40.45
C SER A 18 30.90 -0.93 39.51
N PHE A 19 30.46 0.10 38.77
CA PHE A 19 29.43 -0.11 37.74
C PHE A 19 29.67 0.78 36.51
N TRP A 20 30.83 0.61 35.92
CA TRP A 20 31.12 1.07 34.56
C TRP A 20 31.89 -0.04 33.83
N LEU A 21 31.16 -1.13 33.57
CA LEU A 21 31.48 -1.94 32.42
C LEU A 21 30.74 -1.33 31.23
N PRO A 22 31.39 -1.10 30.08
CA PRO A 22 30.66 -0.92 28.85
C PRO A 22 29.88 -2.21 28.65
N VAL A 23 28.55 -2.14 28.70
CA VAL A 23 27.74 -3.20 28.09
C VAL A 23 28.14 -3.16 26.62
N ASN A 24 29.00 -4.11 26.23
CA ASN A 24 29.30 -4.40 24.85
C ASN A 24 27.95 -4.67 24.18
N VAL A 25 27.46 -3.65 23.49
CA VAL A 25 26.43 -3.78 22.47
C VAL A 25 27.06 -4.63 21.37
N LEU A 26 27.02 -5.94 21.56
CA LEU A 26 27.05 -6.86 20.44
C LEU A 26 25.78 -6.55 19.65
N ALA A 27 26.02 -5.90 18.52
CA ALA A 27 25.12 -5.71 17.40
C ALA A 27 23.96 -6.71 17.39
N GLN A 28 22.82 -6.30 17.95
CA GLN A 28 21.55 -6.78 17.46
C GLN A 28 21.24 -5.97 16.20
N ASN A 29 21.77 -6.43 15.06
CA ASN A 29 21.13 -6.16 13.76
C ASN A 29 19.83 -6.98 13.70
N GLY A 30 18.93 -6.75 14.66
CA GLY A 30 17.54 -7.13 14.57
C GLY A 30 16.83 -5.92 14.02
N GLY A 31 16.59 -5.90 12.71
CA GLY A 31 15.66 -4.95 12.14
C GLY A 31 14.37 -5.03 12.95
N VAL A 32 13.90 -3.87 13.43
CA VAL A 32 12.55 -3.71 13.92
C VAL A 32 11.61 -3.88 12.72
N THR A 33 11.32 -5.13 12.37
CA THR A 33 10.11 -5.45 11.63
C THR A 33 8.97 -5.26 12.61
N GLU A 34 8.34 -4.09 12.51
CA GLU A 34 7.05 -3.81 13.10
C GLU A 34 6.02 -4.75 12.45
N THR A 35 5.93 -5.98 12.95
CA THR A 35 4.85 -6.92 12.61
C THR A 35 3.57 -6.43 13.27
N LEU A 36 2.92 -5.45 12.64
CA LEU A 36 1.51 -5.14 12.89
C LEU A 36 0.66 -6.22 12.23
N HIS A 37 0.69 -7.45 12.74
CA HIS A 37 -0.32 -8.47 12.44
C HIS A 37 -0.49 -9.28 13.71
N GLY A 38 -1.67 -9.16 14.33
CA GLY A 38 -2.07 -10.01 15.45
C GLY A 38 -1.90 -11.48 15.10
N GLU A 39 -1.55 -12.27 16.10
CA GLU A 39 -1.04 -13.64 16.04
C GLU A 39 -2.10 -14.70 15.63
N GLY A 40 -3.00 -14.36 14.70
CA GLY A 40 -4.05 -15.23 14.20
C GLY A 40 -4.54 -14.83 12.80
N PRO A 41 -5.20 -15.76 12.08
CA PRO A 41 -5.72 -15.49 10.75
C PRO A 41 -6.70 -14.31 10.77
N MET A 42 -6.60 -13.42 9.79
CA MET A 42 -7.47 -12.25 9.72
C MET A 42 -8.92 -12.68 9.42
N ALA A 43 -9.88 -12.22 10.22
CA ALA A 43 -11.30 -12.45 9.92
C ALA A 43 -11.73 -11.53 8.76
N VAL A 44 -12.15 -12.14 7.65
CA VAL A 44 -12.48 -11.46 6.40
C VAL A 44 -13.85 -11.90 5.89
N ALA A 45 -14.67 -10.96 5.43
CA ALA A 45 -15.86 -11.27 4.63
C ALA A 45 -15.71 -10.72 3.21
N ILE A 46 -16.32 -11.40 2.25
CA ILE A 46 -16.20 -11.10 0.82
C ILE A 46 -17.61 -10.92 0.26
N LEU A 47 -17.90 -9.73 -0.25
CA LEU A 47 -19.12 -9.51 -1.02
C LEU A 47 -19.02 -10.16 -2.40
N ASP A 48 -20.16 -10.49 -2.97
CA ASP A 48 -20.18 -10.97 -4.35
C ASP A 48 -19.68 -9.86 -5.27
N LEU A 49 -18.74 -10.22 -6.15
CA LEU A 49 -18.15 -9.27 -7.07
C LEU A 49 -19.21 -8.79 -8.06
N GLU A 50 -19.21 -7.49 -8.33
CA GLU A 50 -20.16 -6.91 -9.27
C GLU A 50 -19.78 -7.27 -10.72
N GLY A 51 -20.63 -8.05 -11.39
CA GLY A 51 -20.46 -8.41 -12.80
C GLY A 51 -20.92 -7.30 -13.74
N ARG A 52 -19.97 -6.64 -14.43
CA ARG A 52 -20.24 -5.63 -15.46
C ARG A 52 -19.93 -6.19 -16.84
N GLY A 53 -20.93 -6.74 -17.52
CA GLY A 53 -20.77 -7.41 -18.82
C GLY A 53 -20.48 -8.91 -18.73
N ILE A 54 -20.73 -9.49 -17.56
CA ILE A 54 -20.86 -10.94 -17.31
C ILE A 54 -22.18 -11.21 -16.59
N SER A 55 -22.65 -12.44 -16.59
CA SER A 55 -23.82 -12.83 -15.81
C SER A 55 -23.53 -12.81 -14.31
N GLU A 56 -24.59 -12.63 -13.52
CA GLU A 56 -24.48 -12.67 -12.06
C GLU A 56 -23.97 -14.03 -11.57
N MET A 57 -24.41 -15.14 -12.20
CA MET A 57 -23.93 -16.48 -11.86
C MET A 57 -22.43 -16.66 -12.10
N GLU A 58 -21.89 -16.10 -13.20
CA GLU A 58 -20.44 -16.12 -13.46
C GLU A 58 -19.71 -15.32 -12.38
N ALA A 59 -20.21 -14.13 -12.02
CA ALA A 59 -19.60 -13.30 -11.00
C ALA A 59 -19.60 -13.98 -9.62
N GLN A 60 -20.71 -14.62 -9.26
CA GLN A 60 -20.81 -15.40 -8.02
C GLN A 60 -19.87 -16.61 -8.02
N THR A 61 -19.81 -17.36 -9.12
CA THR A 61 -18.90 -18.51 -9.26
C THR A 61 -17.43 -18.09 -9.12
N LEU A 62 -17.05 -16.97 -9.74
CA LEU A 62 -15.72 -16.40 -9.62
C LEU A 62 -15.44 -15.92 -8.18
N THR A 63 -16.42 -15.30 -7.52
CA THR A 63 -16.28 -14.92 -6.10
C THR A 63 -16.10 -16.15 -5.21
N ASP A 64 -16.83 -17.23 -5.42
CA ASP A 64 -16.68 -18.48 -4.66
C ASP A 64 -15.31 -19.12 -4.90
N ARG A 65 -14.79 -19.02 -6.12
CA ARG A 65 -13.41 -19.44 -6.41
C ARG A 65 -12.40 -18.61 -5.63
N MET A 66 -12.58 -17.30 -5.59
CA MET A 66 -11.74 -16.38 -4.81
C MET A 66 -11.78 -16.69 -3.32
N ARG A 67 -12.98 -16.93 -2.75
CA ARG A 67 -13.16 -17.37 -1.34
C ARG A 67 -12.35 -18.63 -1.07
N SER A 68 -12.53 -19.65 -1.89
CA SER A 68 -11.82 -20.93 -1.75
C SER A 68 -10.31 -20.72 -1.80
N GLU A 69 -9.83 -19.87 -2.70
CA GLU A 69 -8.39 -19.60 -2.83
C GLU A 69 -7.82 -18.81 -1.67
N LEU A 70 -8.57 -17.84 -1.14
CA LEU A 70 -8.18 -17.10 0.05
C LEU A 70 -8.04 -18.02 1.28
N VAL A 71 -8.93 -19.00 1.45
CA VAL A 71 -8.78 -20.03 2.50
C VAL A 71 -7.49 -20.84 2.29
N ASN A 72 -7.16 -21.20 1.05
CA ASN A 72 -5.94 -21.96 0.73
C ASN A 72 -4.65 -21.20 1.09
N THR A 73 -4.68 -19.87 1.19
CA THR A 73 -3.52 -19.09 1.64
C THR A 73 -3.18 -19.32 3.11
N GLY A 74 -4.13 -19.78 3.92
CA GLY A 74 -3.99 -19.94 5.37
C GLY A 74 -3.89 -18.63 6.16
N ALA A 75 -4.02 -17.47 5.50
CA ALA A 75 -3.82 -16.16 6.11
C ALA A 75 -5.10 -15.54 6.68
N VAL A 76 -6.25 -16.04 6.25
CA VAL A 76 -7.56 -15.46 6.55
C VAL A 76 -8.53 -16.53 7.03
N THR A 77 -9.44 -16.14 7.92
CA THR A 77 -10.66 -16.90 8.23
C THR A 77 -11.81 -16.20 7.55
N ILE A 78 -12.49 -16.91 6.65
CA ILE A 78 -13.56 -16.33 5.83
C ILE A 78 -14.91 -16.60 6.48
N VAL A 79 -15.77 -15.58 6.51
CA VAL A 79 -17.18 -15.76 6.86
C VAL A 79 -17.94 -16.32 5.66
N GLU A 80 -18.68 -17.40 5.90
CA GLU A 80 -19.45 -18.08 4.86
C GLU A 80 -20.54 -17.21 4.26
N ARG A 81 -20.82 -17.42 2.97
CA ARG A 81 -21.82 -16.66 2.22
C ARG A 81 -23.24 -16.78 2.79
N SER A 82 -23.59 -17.93 3.37
CA SER A 82 -24.91 -18.12 4.00
C SER A 82 -25.09 -17.27 5.25
N GLN A 83 -24.06 -17.16 6.09
CA GLN A 83 -24.07 -16.30 7.28
C GLN A 83 -24.21 -14.82 6.89
N MET A 84 -23.55 -14.41 5.80
CA MET A 84 -23.73 -13.06 5.27
C MET A 84 -25.15 -12.82 4.76
N GLN A 85 -25.72 -13.78 4.03
CA GLN A 85 -27.09 -13.67 3.50
C GLN A 85 -28.13 -13.56 4.61
N GLU A 86 -27.99 -14.33 5.69
CA GLU A 86 -28.87 -14.27 6.86
C GLU A 86 -28.89 -12.85 7.46
N ILE A 87 -27.71 -12.26 7.70
CA ILE A 87 -27.60 -10.88 8.21
C ILE A 87 -28.18 -9.85 7.23
N LEU A 88 -27.95 -10.04 5.92
CA LEU A 88 -28.51 -9.16 4.90
C LEU A 88 -30.05 -9.25 4.81
N GLU A 89 -30.62 -10.42 5.07
CA GLU A 89 -32.08 -10.63 5.11
C GLU A 89 -32.70 -9.99 6.35
N GLU A 90 -32.08 -10.18 7.52
CA GLU A 90 -32.55 -9.60 8.78
C GLU A 90 -32.61 -8.06 8.74
N GLN A 91 -31.66 -7.44 8.06
CA GLN A 91 -31.58 -5.99 7.91
C GLN A 91 -32.31 -5.45 6.66
N GLY A 92 -32.91 -6.33 5.84
CA GLY A 92 -33.62 -5.94 4.62
C GLY A 92 -32.73 -5.44 3.47
N PHE A 93 -31.42 -5.66 3.53
CA PHE A 93 -30.44 -5.22 2.52
C PHE A 93 -30.53 -6.00 1.19
N GLN A 94 -31.11 -7.21 1.20
CA GLN A 94 -31.25 -8.01 -0.02
C GLN A 94 -32.06 -7.32 -1.14
N GLN A 95 -32.99 -6.43 -0.80
CA GLN A 95 -33.80 -5.74 -1.81
C GLN A 95 -33.05 -4.63 -2.57
N THR A 96 -32.00 -4.07 -1.96
CA THR A 96 -31.25 -2.94 -2.53
C THR A 96 -29.92 -3.36 -3.13
N GLY A 97 -29.39 -4.51 -2.71
CA GLY A 97 -28.02 -4.93 -3.03
C GLY A 97 -27.00 -4.13 -2.23
N CYS A 98 -25.95 -4.81 -1.74
CA CYS A 98 -24.85 -4.17 -1.03
C CYS A 98 -23.63 -4.10 -1.94
N THR A 99 -23.57 -3.08 -2.79
CA THR A 99 -22.50 -2.94 -3.81
C THR A 99 -21.58 -1.75 -3.57
N SER A 100 -21.93 -0.85 -2.66
CA SER A 100 -21.07 0.28 -2.30
C SER A 100 -20.08 -0.10 -1.19
N ASP A 101 -18.94 0.59 -1.17
CA ASP A 101 -17.92 0.40 -0.13
C ASP A 101 -18.50 0.77 1.25
N GLU A 102 -19.37 1.79 1.34
CA GLU A 102 -20.03 2.19 2.58
C GLU A 102 -20.96 1.09 3.11
N CYS A 103 -21.76 0.47 2.23
CA CYS A 103 -22.63 -0.63 2.62
C CYS A 103 -21.80 -1.82 3.12
N ALA A 104 -20.69 -2.11 2.42
CA ALA A 104 -19.80 -3.19 2.78
C ALA A 104 -19.15 -2.97 4.17
N VAL A 105 -18.84 -1.72 4.55
CA VAL A 105 -18.40 -1.38 5.92
C VAL A 105 -19.49 -1.65 6.95
N GLU A 106 -20.74 -1.27 6.68
CA GLU A 106 -21.86 -1.50 7.61
C GLU A 106 -22.12 -3.00 7.82
N VAL A 107 -22.16 -3.77 6.74
CA VAL A 107 -22.31 -5.23 6.79
C VAL A 107 -21.15 -5.88 7.52
N GLY A 108 -19.92 -5.43 7.27
CA GLY A 108 -18.73 -5.92 7.97
C GLY A 108 -18.79 -5.72 9.49
N LYS A 109 -19.35 -4.59 9.95
CA LYS A 109 -19.54 -4.31 11.38
C LYS A 109 -20.55 -5.26 12.02
N LEU A 110 -21.64 -5.57 11.32
CA LEU A 110 -22.66 -6.52 11.79
C LEU A 110 -22.10 -7.95 11.87
N LEU A 111 -21.27 -8.34 10.90
CA LEU A 111 -20.61 -9.65 10.88
C LEU A 111 -19.44 -9.76 11.87
N GLY A 112 -18.99 -8.66 12.46
CA GLY A 112 -17.87 -8.65 13.39
C GLY A 112 -16.52 -8.99 12.75
N VAL A 113 -16.38 -8.79 11.44
CA VAL A 113 -15.12 -9.04 10.72
C VAL A 113 -14.21 -7.81 10.80
N GLN A 114 -12.89 -8.05 10.74
CA GLN A 114 -11.89 -6.98 10.78
C GLN A 114 -11.74 -6.29 9.42
N ASN A 115 -11.84 -7.08 8.36
CA ASN A 115 -11.66 -6.62 6.99
C ASN A 115 -12.79 -7.13 6.10
N MET A 116 -13.08 -6.33 5.09
CA MET A 116 -14.03 -6.68 4.03
C MET A 116 -13.33 -6.59 2.69
N ILE A 117 -13.75 -7.46 1.78
CA ILE A 117 -13.32 -7.46 0.39
C ILE A 117 -14.52 -7.23 -0.50
N THR A 118 -14.39 -6.30 -1.43
CA THR A 118 -15.39 -6.00 -2.47
C THR A 118 -14.69 -5.77 -3.80
N GLY A 119 -15.42 -5.79 -4.90
CA GLY A 119 -14.85 -5.55 -6.22
C GLY A 119 -15.82 -5.72 -7.36
N SER A 120 -15.29 -5.57 -8.57
CA SER A 120 -16.06 -5.73 -9.80
C SER A 120 -15.26 -6.46 -10.89
N ILE A 121 -16.00 -7.13 -11.77
CA ILE A 121 -15.50 -7.82 -12.94
C ILE A 121 -16.09 -7.14 -14.16
N GLY A 122 -15.29 -6.33 -14.86
CA GLY A 122 -15.70 -5.64 -16.08
C GLY A 122 -15.32 -6.40 -17.34
N LYS A 123 -16.20 -6.46 -18.34
CA LYS A 123 -15.89 -7.00 -19.68
C LYS A 123 -15.95 -5.89 -20.73
N ILE A 124 -14.90 -5.80 -21.55
CA ILE A 124 -14.81 -4.91 -22.70
C ILE A 124 -14.32 -5.71 -23.91
N GLY A 125 -15.23 -5.99 -24.84
CA GLY A 125 -14.94 -6.86 -25.99
C GLY A 125 -14.55 -8.26 -25.52
N THR A 126 -13.29 -8.63 -25.75
CA THR A 126 -12.69 -9.92 -25.32
C THR A 126 -11.73 -9.78 -24.15
N SER A 127 -11.68 -8.60 -23.52
CA SER A 127 -10.87 -8.34 -22.35
C SER A 127 -11.76 -8.24 -21.11
N TYR A 128 -11.23 -8.71 -19.98
CA TYR A 128 -11.85 -8.69 -18.67
C TYR A 128 -10.93 -7.94 -17.70
N THR A 129 -11.50 -7.14 -16.82
CA THR A 129 -10.77 -6.40 -15.79
C THR A 129 -11.37 -6.73 -14.43
N LEU A 130 -10.53 -7.22 -13.53
CA LEU A 130 -10.81 -7.45 -12.12
C LEU A 130 -10.33 -6.23 -11.33
N ASP A 131 -11.21 -5.60 -10.57
CA ASP A 131 -10.87 -4.55 -9.61
C ASP A 131 -11.35 -4.98 -8.23
N VAL A 132 -10.43 -5.25 -7.31
CA VAL A 132 -10.75 -5.77 -5.98
C VAL A 132 -10.08 -4.91 -4.92
N ARG A 133 -10.83 -4.57 -3.89
CA ARG A 133 -10.41 -3.73 -2.78
C ARG A 133 -10.65 -4.44 -1.46
N MET A 134 -9.66 -4.38 -0.58
CA MET A 134 -9.74 -4.77 0.81
C MET A 134 -9.70 -3.51 1.66
N PHE A 135 -10.62 -3.38 2.61
CA PHE A 135 -10.66 -2.25 3.54
C PHE A 135 -10.88 -2.72 4.97
N VAL A 136 -10.39 -1.90 5.91
CA VAL A 136 -10.54 -2.10 7.35
C VAL A 136 -11.95 -1.65 7.75
N VAL A 137 -12.72 -2.53 8.38
CA VAL A 137 -14.12 -2.27 8.75
C VAL A 137 -14.24 -1.19 9.83
N GLU A 138 -13.30 -1.15 10.77
CA GLU A 138 -13.31 -0.20 11.87
C GLU A 138 -13.20 1.25 11.38
N SER A 139 -12.25 1.52 10.46
CA SER A 139 -11.96 2.86 9.95
C SER A 139 -12.61 3.18 8.60
N GLY A 140 -13.07 2.17 7.86
CA GLY A 140 -13.48 2.29 6.46
C GLY A 140 -12.32 2.56 5.49
N ALA A 141 -11.07 2.51 5.96
CA ALA A 141 -9.92 2.82 5.12
C ALA A 141 -9.56 1.65 4.20
N ILE A 142 -9.30 1.94 2.92
CA ILE A 142 -8.80 0.96 1.95
C ILE A 142 -7.39 0.53 2.38
N MET A 143 -7.25 -0.75 2.70
CA MET A 143 -5.98 -1.38 3.06
C MET A 143 -5.19 -1.72 1.80
N LYS A 144 -5.85 -2.30 0.80
CA LYS A 144 -5.20 -2.75 -0.43
C LYS A 144 -6.17 -2.79 -1.60
N THR A 145 -5.66 -2.46 -2.77
CA THR A 145 -6.37 -2.60 -4.04
C THR A 145 -5.51 -3.42 -4.99
N VAL A 146 -6.12 -4.40 -5.65
CA VAL A 146 -5.48 -5.20 -6.69
C VAL A 146 -6.34 -5.11 -7.95
N ASN A 147 -5.69 -4.78 -9.06
CA ASN A 147 -6.31 -4.76 -10.38
C ASN A 147 -5.58 -5.73 -11.30
N ARG A 148 -6.33 -6.56 -12.02
CA ARG A 148 -5.79 -7.46 -13.05
C ARG A 148 -6.64 -7.36 -14.31
N THR A 149 -5.99 -7.38 -15.47
CA THR A 149 -6.67 -7.44 -16.76
C THR A 149 -6.25 -8.70 -17.51
N TYR A 150 -7.25 -9.40 -18.02
CA TYR A 150 -7.13 -10.64 -18.76
C TYR A 150 -7.76 -10.50 -20.15
N ARG A 151 -7.28 -11.26 -21.12
CA ARG A 151 -7.87 -11.32 -22.46
C ARG A 151 -8.01 -12.77 -22.88
N GLY A 152 -9.22 -13.18 -23.23
CA GLY A 152 -9.52 -14.57 -23.58
C GLY A 152 -10.96 -14.94 -23.24
N GLU A 153 -11.20 -16.24 -23.05
CA GLU A 153 -12.49 -16.79 -22.63
C GLU A 153 -12.71 -16.63 -21.12
N VAL A 154 -13.97 -16.65 -20.69
CA VAL A 154 -14.33 -16.46 -19.27
C VAL A 154 -13.69 -17.50 -18.34
N ASP A 155 -13.46 -18.72 -18.83
CA ASP A 155 -12.84 -19.79 -18.05
C ASP A 155 -11.41 -19.44 -17.60
N GLY A 156 -10.66 -18.68 -18.40
CA GLY A 156 -9.31 -18.24 -18.04
C GLY A 156 -9.29 -17.25 -16.88
N LEU A 157 -10.41 -16.62 -16.59
CA LEU A 157 -10.57 -15.67 -15.49
C LEU A 157 -10.47 -16.34 -14.11
N ILE A 158 -10.73 -17.65 -14.05
CA ILE A 158 -10.57 -18.48 -12.85
C ILE A 158 -9.12 -18.43 -12.34
N MET A 159 -8.14 -18.55 -13.24
CA MET A 159 -6.73 -18.50 -12.85
C MET A 159 -6.33 -17.10 -12.37
N GLU A 160 -6.85 -16.05 -13.00
CA GLU A 160 -6.52 -14.67 -12.64
C GLU A 160 -7.12 -14.27 -11.29
N ILE A 161 -8.32 -14.74 -10.98
CA ILE A 161 -8.93 -14.45 -9.67
C ILE A 161 -8.23 -15.22 -8.54
N GLU A 162 -7.73 -16.42 -8.83
CA GLU A 162 -6.89 -17.15 -7.88
C GLU A 162 -5.59 -16.40 -7.59
N ARG A 163 -4.86 -15.93 -8.62
CA ARG A 163 -3.66 -15.11 -8.42
C ARG A 163 -3.97 -13.82 -7.66
N LEU A 164 -5.08 -13.18 -7.97
CA LEU A 164 -5.55 -11.99 -7.27
C LEU A 164 -5.77 -12.27 -5.77
N ALA A 165 -6.27 -13.44 -5.39
CA ALA A 165 -6.47 -13.83 -3.98
C ALA A 165 -5.14 -13.86 -3.20
N TRP A 166 -4.06 -14.36 -3.80
CA TRP A 166 -2.73 -14.32 -3.19
C TRP A 166 -2.19 -12.89 -3.10
N ASP A 167 -2.36 -12.11 -4.17
CA ASP A 167 -1.94 -10.71 -4.21
C ASP A 167 -2.65 -9.88 -3.15
N ILE A 168 -3.97 -10.04 -2.94
CA ILE A 168 -4.74 -9.21 -2.01
C ILE A 168 -4.34 -9.46 -0.55
N VAL A 169 -3.95 -10.69 -0.18
CA VAL A 169 -3.40 -10.97 1.16
C VAL A 169 -1.90 -10.71 1.25
N GLY A 170 -1.22 -10.48 0.12
CA GLY A 170 0.20 -10.15 0.07
C GLY A 170 1.12 -11.34 0.34
N ILE A 171 0.67 -12.56 0.04
CA ILE A 171 1.45 -13.78 0.20
C ILE A 171 1.84 -14.31 -1.16
N THR A 172 3.10 -14.72 -1.31
CA THR A 172 3.56 -15.35 -2.54
C THR A 172 3.03 -16.78 -2.61
N PRO A 173 2.34 -17.18 -3.70
CA PRO A 173 1.85 -18.54 -3.86
C PRO A 173 3.00 -19.55 -3.94
N PRO A 174 2.79 -20.82 -3.50
CA PRO A 174 3.73 -21.91 -3.74
C PRO A 174 4.03 -22.07 -5.23
N ALA A 175 5.26 -22.45 -5.59
CA ALA A 175 5.68 -22.57 -6.99
C ALA A 175 4.85 -23.58 -7.79
N GLU A 176 4.30 -24.61 -7.14
CA GLU A 176 3.43 -25.59 -7.79
C GLU A 176 2.02 -25.06 -8.06
N ARG A 177 1.60 -23.95 -7.42
CA ARG A 177 0.22 -23.48 -7.48
C ARG A 177 -0.16 -22.88 -8.84
N PHE A 178 0.81 -22.21 -9.48
CA PHE A 178 0.65 -21.57 -10.78
C PHE A 178 1.84 -21.95 -11.70
N PRO A 179 1.81 -23.16 -12.31
CA PRO A 179 2.93 -23.67 -13.11
C PRO A 179 3.28 -22.81 -14.33
N ASP A 180 2.31 -22.05 -14.85
CA ASP A 180 2.55 -21.16 -16.00
C ASP A 180 3.34 -19.89 -15.61
N ASP A 181 3.41 -19.56 -14.32
CA ASP A 181 4.16 -18.39 -13.81
C ASP A 181 5.67 -18.67 -13.70
N VAL A 182 6.08 -19.94 -13.79
CA VAL A 182 7.48 -20.40 -13.70
C VAL A 182 8.14 -20.62 -15.08
N ALA A 183 7.67 -19.92 -16.13
CA ALA A 183 8.24 -20.06 -17.47
C ALA A 183 9.66 -19.44 -17.63
N ALA A 184 10.65 -20.32 -17.62
CA ALA A 184 11.85 -20.39 -18.48
C ALA A 184 13.23 -19.85 -18.03
N ASP A 185 13.39 -19.08 -16.94
CA ASP A 185 14.73 -18.63 -16.52
C ASP A 185 15.05 -18.76 -15.01
N GLY A 186 14.15 -19.36 -14.23
CA GLY A 186 14.35 -19.56 -12.79
C GLY A 186 14.29 -18.29 -11.95
N ARG A 187 13.85 -17.15 -12.49
CA ARG A 187 13.54 -15.96 -11.68
C ARG A 187 12.06 -15.97 -11.31
N SER A 188 11.79 -16.11 -10.02
CA SER A 188 10.46 -15.95 -9.43
C SER A 188 9.84 -14.63 -9.89
N TYR A 189 8.57 -14.67 -10.32
CA TYR A 189 7.76 -13.48 -10.51
C TYR A 189 7.71 -12.69 -9.20
N VAL A 190 8.43 -11.56 -9.14
CA VAL A 190 8.29 -10.56 -8.08
C VAL A 190 7.28 -9.55 -8.61
N PRO A 191 6.07 -9.42 -8.01
CA PRO A 191 5.14 -8.38 -8.42
C PRO A 191 5.83 -7.02 -8.26
N ALA A 192 5.68 -6.16 -9.26
CA ALA A 192 6.25 -4.82 -9.23
C ALA A 192 5.71 -4.07 -8.01
N ALA A 193 6.56 -3.84 -7.02
CA ALA A 193 6.26 -2.92 -5.94
C ALA A 193 5.85 -1.57 -6.55
N PRO A 194 4.82 -0.88 -6.02
CA PRO A 194 4.47 0.45 -6.49
C PRO A 194 5.71 1.33 -6.42
N ALA A 195 6.01 2.03 -7.52
CA ALA A 195 7.20 2.85 -7.65
C ALA A 195 7.27 3.83 -6.47
N ALA A 196 8.22 3.60 -5.57
CA ALA A 196 8.50 4.52 -4.48
C ALA A 196 8.87 5.88 -5.06
N GLU A 197 8.02 6.90 -4.84
CA GLU A 197 8.34 8.28 -5.16
C GLU A 197 9.61 8.68 -4.39
N LYS A 198 10.69 8.96 -5.12
CA LYS A 198 11.94 9.44 -4.53
C LYS A 198 11.72 10.86 -4.00
N LYS A 199 11.39 10.98 -2.71
CA LYS A 199 11.34 12.24 -1.97
C LYS A 199 12.74 12.85 -1.89
N LYS A 200 13.04 13.78 -2.81
CA LYS A 200 14.33 14.49 -2.89
C LYS A 200 14.47 15.42 -1.68
N SER A 201 15.24 14.97 -0.68
CA SER A 201 15.58 15.73 0.52
C SER A 201 16.41 16.96 0.16
N SER A 202 15.82 18.16 0.31
CA SER A 202 16.49 19.45 0.16
C SER A 202 17.20 19.82 1.45
N ARG A 203 18.52 19.56 1.54
CA ARG A 203 19.38 20.01 2.65
C ARG A 203 20.72 20.58 2.18
N LEU A 204 20.73 21.44 1.17
CA LEU A 204 21.92 22.22 0.78
C LEU A 204 21.58 23.69 0.50
N VAL A 205 21.02 24.37 1.52
CA VAL A 205 20.71 25.83 1.44
C VAL A 205 21.77 26.71 2.14
N TRP A 206 22.85 26.20 2.76
CA TRP A 206 23.76 27.08 3.53
C TRP A 206 25.26 26.77 3.45
N ILE A 207 25.85 26.62 2.26
CA ILE A 207 27.34 26.68 2.10
C ILE A 207 27.75 27.65 0.98
N GLY A 208 27.06 28.78 0.87
CA GLY A 208 27.30 29.80 -0.15
C GLY A 208 27.48 31.20 0.43
N LEU A 209 28.14 31.34 1.58
CA LEU A 209 28.52 32.66 2.10
C LEU A 209 29.93 32.60 2.70
N GLY A 210 30.93 32.87 1.87
CA GLY A 210 32.32 32.96 2.34
C GLY A 210 33.31 33.14 1.22
N ILE A 211 33.52 34.40 0.81
CA ILE A 211 34.80 35.09 0.63
C ILE A 211 34.64 36.17 -0.45
N VAL A 212 34.74 37.42 0.01
CA VAL A 212 35.03 38.60 -0.81
C VAL A 212 36.53 38.89 -0.67
N VAL A 213 37.05 39.59 -1.68
CA VAL A 213 38.06 40.67 -1.64
C VAL A 213 39.39 40.40 -2.39
N VAL A 214 39.71 41.38 -3.25
CA VAL A 214 40.99 41.85 -3.81
C VAL A 214 41.58 41.02 -4.98
N GLY A 215 41.88 41.52 -6.17
CA GLY A 215 41.91 42.88 -6.75
C GLY A 215 42.83 42.88 -7.99
N ALA A 216 42.60 43.81 -8.95
CA ALA A 216 43.48 44.34 -10.04
C ALA A 216 44.20 43.33 -10.99
N GLY A 217 44.30 43.47 -12.31
CA GLY A 217 44.04 44.50 -13.32
C GLY A 217 44.75 44.08 -14.63
N ALA A 218 44.49 44.79 -15.74
CA ALA A 218 45.15 44.77 -17.07
C ALA A 218 44.51 43.95 -18.23
N ALA A 219 43.59 44.62 -18.94
CA ALA A 219 43.70 45.11 -20.33
C ALA A 219 43.89 44.16 -21.57
N VAL A 220 42.87 44.24 -22.45
CA VAL A 220 42.80 44.18 -23.95
C VAL A 220 43.13 42.89 -24.72
N ALA A 221 42.12 42.32 -25.41
CA ALA A 221 42.13 42.11 -26.88
C ALA A 221 40.84 41.43 -27.41
N LEU A 222 40.14 42.18 -28.27
CA LEU A 222 39.21 41.84 -29.36
C LEU A 222 38.87 40.36 -29.63
N GLY A 223 37.57 40.03 -29.69
CA GLY A 223 37.09 38.85 -30.41
C GLY A 223 35.63 38.45 -30.15
N GLY A 224 34.73 38.87 -31.04
CA GLY A 224 33.64 38.03 -31.58
C GLY A 224 32.50 37.55 -30.67
N GLY A 225 31.31 38.13 -30.87
CA GLY A 225 30.10 37.36 -31.20
C GLY A 225 29.36 36.63 -30.08
N GLU A 226 28.38 37.33 -29.49
CA GLU A 226 27.04 36.86 -29.10
C GLU A 226 26.90 35.42 -28.53
N ALA A 227 27.01 35.30 -27.20
CA ALA A 227 26.59 34.11 -26.48
C ALA A 227 25.06 34.06 -26.38
N ALA A 228 24.46 33.03 -26.98
CA ALA A 228 23.05 32.72 -26.87
C ALA A 228 22.66 32.50 -25.39
N GLY A 229 21.65 33.24 -24.94
CA GLY A 229 21.00 33.04 -23.65
C GLY A 229 20.28 31.69 -23.56
N PRO A 230 19.84 31.28 -22.34
CA PRO A 230 19.11 30.04 -22.15
C PRO A 230 17.80 30.09 -22.94
N THR A 231 17.57 29.07 -23.76
CA THR A 231 16.38 28.94 -24.60
C THR A 231 15.14 28.82 -23.73
N ILE A 232 14.33 29.88 -23.67
CA ILE A 232 12.96 29.78 -23.18
C ILE A 232 12.18 29.00 -24.23
N ILE A 233 11.70 27.82 -23.86
CA ILE A 233 10.69 27.09 -24.64
C ILE A 233 9.41 27.90 -24.52
N THR A 234 9.13 28.69 -25.55
CA THR A 234 7.85 29.36 -25.72
C THR A 234 6.79 28.29 -25.99
N ILE A 235 5.96 28.01 -24.99
CA ILE A 235 4.76 27.19 -25.18
C ILE A 235 3.80 28.07 -25.98
N GLY A 236 3.59 27.71 -27.24
CA GLY A 236 2.62 28.37 -28.12
C GLY A 236 1.23 28.40 -27.48
N SER A 237 0.53 29.52 -27.69
CA SER A 237 -0.83 29.74 -27.20
C SER A 237 -1.77 28.59 -27.62
N PRO A 238 -2.67 28.13 -26.71
CA PRO A 238 -3.64 27.09 -27.03
C PRO A 238 -4.61 27.54 -28.13
N PRO A 239 -5.08 26.64 -29.01
CA PRO A 239 -6.06 26.98 -30.04
C PRO A 239 -7.42 27.35 -29.41
N GLU A 240 -8.06 28.38 -29.96
CA GLU A 240 -9.40 28.81 -29.56
C GLU A 240 -10.46 27.76 -29.97
N PHE A 241 -11.42 27.52 -29.07
CA PHE A 241 -12.53 26.60 -29.33
C PHE A 241 -13.48 27.16 -30.40
N PRO A 242 -14.04 26.32 -31.28
CA PRO A 242 -15.06 26.76 -32.23
C PRO A 242 -16.34 27.17 -31.49
N SER A 243 -16.86 28.36 -31.80
CA SER A 243 -18.17 28.83 -31.34
C SER A 243 -19.28 28.05 -32.05
N VAL A 244 -20.16 27.43 -31.26
CA VAL A 244 -21.37 26.73 -31.74
C VAL A 244 -22.40 27.77 -32.22
N PRO A 245 -23.06 27.57 -33.38
CA PRO A 245 -24.09 28.47 -33.91
C PRO A 245 -25.41 28.42 -33.13
#